data_AF-A0A7V9UJH1-F1
#
_entry.id   AF-A0A7V9UJH1-F1
#
_cell.length_a   1.000
_cell.length_b   1.000
_cell.length_c   1.000
_cell.angle_alpha   90.00
_cell.angle_beta   90.00
_cell.angle_gamma   90.00
#
_symmetry.space_group_name_H-M   'P 1'
#
loop_
_entity.id
_entity.type
_entity.pdbx_description
1 polymer ?
#
loop_
_entity_poly.entity_id
_entity_poly.type
_entity_poly.pdbx_seq_one_letter_code
_entity_poly.pdbx_strand_id
1 'polypeptide(L)'
;MNDLPELNENAQNDALDATAQGITVNANEQESDLNELVQSEAEISEEESSAEYEAHQQHSEPGEEESLTSHDNVEDKSSTADVHADIHHAKDKNYKQRYETFVASLNAIENPEEKLVLVVDFMEATLSAHQATPHFKSFWDARAIALTLFKENIAPVERVKLWDRYTALSKESRRLKSLFDEQGAFASEQIEIAVTALEKELDNPEEALSKMPEANFLENCSTLIPKKDDYYLTQSHLNLLNAQAGRITALRKELIHTEMRVRQKNKFFQRLSSAGDKVFPKRKELINHLSQQFGEDIQAFIDRYFAQESPHDSPFFLREEIKALQGVAKELTLNTQSFTRTRMALSECWDKLKLFEKERKKVRSEQKELFKNNYNIVLEQIQALGKEIESGEISDSEISDKFDEIANELRRLALGRDELKALREEVSALQKPFYDKLKSIEQERLFQIKEKDRLKKFKGVELRNAIEAFMLDLDSYDVDSMIAKRDEFQQKIADLPMIKSEKQDLERLLKPVKDAIVDKKEQTLMALSDDDRQALQQLHEILKQRLAQRAEIKSQLELIRKSRGASSLSFEQAMSYNAQEAQEKERLERVSHGIEEIKGKIATLEEIKG
;
A
#
# COMPACT_ATOMS: atom_id res chain seq x y z
N MET A 1 24.08 -50.73 -10.89
CA MET A 1 23.61 -49.96 -12.07
C MET A 1 22.95 -48.73 -11.50
N ASN A 2 23.70 -47.77 -10.94
CA ASN A 2 24.62 -46.83 -11.61
C ASN A 2 23.82 -46.01 -12.63
N ASP A 3 23.64 -44.69 -12.55
CA ASP A 3 24.46 -43.66 -11.89
C ASP A 3 23.62 -42.40 -11.52
N LEU A 4 23.97 -41.81 -10.37
CA LEU A 4 23.84 -40.38 -10.03
C LEU A 4 24.98 -39.60 -10.74
N PRO A 5 24.94 -38.25 -10.84
CA PRO A 5 25.51 -37.46 -9.74
C PRO A 5 24.81 -36.13 -9.41
N GLU A 6 24.90 -35.81 -8.12
CA GLU A 6 24.77 -34.51 -7.47
C GLU A 6 26.04 -33.63 -7.66
N LEU A 7 25.96 -32.40 -7.09
CA LEU A 7 27.01 -31.44 -6.71
C LEU A 7 27.34 -30.38 -7.79
N ASN A 8 27.54 -29.08 -7.49
CA ASN A 8 28.15 -28.51 -6.29
C ASN A 8 27.90 -26.98 -6.20
N GLU A 9 27.51 -26.48 -5.02
CA GLU A 9 27.65 -25.07 -4.60
C GLU A 9 28.98 -24.90 -3.84
N ASN A 10 29.51 -23.67 -3.84
CA ASN A 10 30.62 -23.12 -3.02
C ASN A 10 32.07 -23.26 -3.51
N ALA A 11 32.56 -22.16 -4.07
CA ALA A 11 33.92 -21.62 -4.06
C ALA A 11 33.82 -20.22 -4.72
N GLN A 12 34.29 -19.07 -4.25
CA GLN A 12 35.26 -18.69 -3.21
C GLN A 12 35.00 -17.21 -2.88
N ASN A 13 34.93 -16.88 -1.59
CA ASN A 13 35.42 -15.61 -1.06
C ASN A 13 36.94 -15.75 -0.91
N ASP A 14 37.72 -14.81 -1.43
CA ASP A 14 39.00 -14.32 -0.87
C ASP A 14 39.74 -13.47 -1.91
N ALA A 15 39.61 -12.14 -1.79
CA ALA A 15 40.67 -11.16 -2.10
C ALA A 15 40.18 -9.76 -1.71
N LEU A 16 40.41 -9.40 -0.45
CA LEU A 16 40.42 -8.01 0.02
C LEU A 16 41.80 -7.40 -0.18
N ASP A 17 41.78 -6.09 -0.42
CA ASP A 17 42.77 -5.08 -0.05
C ASP A 17 44.08 -4.97 -0.85
N ALA A 18 44.18 -3.88 -1.63
CA ALA A 18 45.21 -2.84 -1.46
C ALA A 18 45.44 -2.08 -2.78
N THR A 19 44.80 -0.92 -2.96
CA THR A 19 45.47 0.32 -3.43
C THR A 19 44.50 1.50 -3.36
N ALA A 20 44.52 2.17 -2.21
CA ALA A 20 44.21 3.58 -2.14
C ALA A 20 45.46 4.35 -2.57
N GLN A 21 45.39 5.10 -3.67
CA GLN A 21 46.19 6.31 -3.89
C GLN A 21 45.67 7.10 -5.09
N GLY A 22 45.05 8.25 -4.78
CA GLY A 22 45.13 9.49 -5.53
C GLY A 22 44.62 9.49 -6.97
N ILE A 23 43.46 10.14 -7.18
CA ILE A 23 43.31 11.30 -8.08
C ILE A 23 42.00 11.99 -7.68
N THR A 24 42.15 13.06 -6.92
CA THR A 24 41.13 14.10 -6.75
C THR A 24 41.27 15.06 -7.94
N VAL A 25 40.37 14.99 -8.92
CA VAL A 25 40.19 16.05 -9.92
C VAL A 25 38.70 16.28 -10.14
N ASN A 26 38.29 17.49 -9.76
CA ASN A 26 37.11 18.27 -10.15
C ASN A 26 36.01 17.58 -10.97
N ALA A 27 34.91 17.23 -10.30
CA ALA A 27 33.61 16.94 -10.90
C ALA A 27 32.68 18.17 -10.94
N ASN A 28 33.22 19.39 -10.91
CA ASN A 28 32.45 20.63 -10.87
C ASN A 28 32.56 21.51 -12.13
N GLU A 29 33.17 21.00 -13.21
CA GLU A 29 33.30 21.73 -14.49
C GLU A 29 32.73 20.94 -15.70
N GLN A 30 32.00 19.84 -15.47
CA GLN A 30 31.25 19.13 -16.52
C GLN A 30 29.73 19.18 -16.35
N GLU A 31 29.22 19.80 -15.29
CA GLU A 31 27.79 20.08 -15.11
C GLU A 31 27.39 21.49 -15.56
N SER A 32 28.33 22.39 -15.88
CA SER A 32 28.02 23.70 -16.49
C SER A 32 27.75 23.57 -17.98
N ASP A 33 28.54 22.77 -18.69
CA ASP A 33 28.47 22.69 -20.16
C ASP A 33 27.30 21.81 -20.66
N LEU A 34 26.75 20.95 -19.78
CA LEU A 34 25.52 20.20 -20.05
C LEU A 34 24.25 20.98 -19.70
N ASN A 35 24.32 21.98 -18.81
CA ASN A 35 23.19 22.87 -18.53
C ASN A 35 23.06 24.01 -19.56
N GLU A 36 24.16 24.43 -20.19
CA GLU A 36 24.13 25.45 -21.24
C GLU A 36 23.64 24.89 -22.60
N LEU A 37 23.81 23.58 -22.85
CA LEU A 37 23.21 22.90 -24.00
C LEU A 37 21.70 22.61 -23.81
N VAL A 38 21.26 22.32 -22.58
CA VAL A 38 19.84 22.05 -22.28
C VAL A 38 19.01 23.34 -22.16
N GLN A 39 19.64 24.49 -21.87
CA GLN A 39 18.97 25.80 -21.91
C GLN A 39 18.89 26.40 -23.32
N SER A 40 19.86 26.12 -24.20
CA SER A 40 19.81 26.58 -25.59
C SER A 40 18.88 25.76 -26.50
N GLU A 41 18.64 24.47 -26.21
CA GLU A 41 17.59 23.70 -26.88
C GLU A 41 16.17 24.01 -26.37
N ALA A 42 16.03 24.54 -25.14
CA ALA A 42 14.74 24.98 -24.60
C ALA A 42 14.30 26.35 -25.16
N GLU A 43 15.23 27.28 -25.39
CA GLU A 43 14.94 28.60 -25.96
C GLU A 43 14.66 28.57 -27.47
N ILE A 44 15.09 27.53 -28.20
CA ILE A 44 14.78 27.37 -29.63
C ILE A 44 13.40 26.70 -29.85
N SER A 45 12.85 25.98 -28.86
CA SER A 45 11.52 25.34 -28.98
C SER A 45 10.34 26.24 -28.57
N GLU A 46 10.59 27.34 -27.85
CA GLU A 46 9.55 28.31 -27.47
C GLU A 46 9.31 29.40 -28.54
N GLU A 47 10.26 29.67 -29.44
CA GLU A 47 10.07 30.61 -30.56
C GLU A 47 9.37 29.98 -31.80
N GLU A 48 9.41 28.67 -31.98
CA GLU A 48 8.71 28.02 -33.12
C GLU A 48 7.26 27.60 -32.78
N SER A 49 6.90 27.44 -31.51
CA SER A 49 5.53 27.06 -31.11
C SER A 49 4.57 28.25 -30.89
N SER A 50 5.11 29.47 -30.82
CA SER A 50 4.35 30.71 -30.64
C SER A 50 3.92 31.36 -31.97
N ALA A 51 4.55 31.01 -33.10
CA ALA A 51 4.24 31.60 -34.41
C ALA A 51 3.01 31.00 -35.13
N GLU A 52 2.52 29.82 -34.72
CA GLU A 52 1.35 29.17 -35.35
C GLU A 52 0.00 29.48 -34.67
N TYR A 53 0.00 30.15 -33.51
CA TYR A 53 -1.23 30.46 -32.76
C TYR A 53 -1.68 31.93 -32.82
N GLU A 54 -0.92 32.85 -33.43
CA GLU A 54 -1.29 34.28 -33.54
C GLU A 54 -2.07 34.67 -34.81
N ALA A 55 -2.31 33.76 -35.76
CA ALA A 55 -3.06 34.10 -36.98
C ALA A 55 -4.60 34.12 -36.82
N HIS A 56 -5.12 33.76 -35.64
CA HIS A 56 -6.55 33.73 -35.35
C HIS A 56 -6.90 34.34 -33.98
N GLN A 57 -6.57 35.61 -33.77
CA GLN A 57 -7.31 36.57 -32.93
C GLN A 57 -6.42 37.80 -32.69
N GLN A 58 -6.60 38.87 -33.49
CA GLN A 58 -6.38 40.25 -33.06
C GLN A 58 -6.83 41.23 -34.15
N HIS A 59 -8.04 41.76 -33.99
CA HIS A 59 -8.33 43.16 -34.24
C HIS A 59 -9.58 43.54 -33.47
N SER A 60 -9.39 44.02 -32.23
CA SER A 60 -10.24 45.04 -31.62
C SER A 60 -9.71 45.39 -30.23
N GLU A 61 -9.33 46.65 -30.07
CA GLU A 61 -9.24 47.33 -28.76
C GLU A 61 -9.58 48.83 -29.00
N PRO A 62 -9.96 49.61 -27.96
CA PRO A 62 -11.37 49.87 -27.63
C PRO A 62 -11.76 51.36 -27.57
N GLY A 63 -13.07 51.64 -27.52
CA GLY A 63 -13.65 52.84 -26.88
C GLY A 63 -14.50 53.75 -27.77
N GLU A 64 -15.82 53.69 -27.62
CA GLU A 64 -16.67 54.76 -27.06
C GLU A 64 -18.17 54.36 -27.10
N GLU A 65 -18.90 54.82 -26.10
CA GLU A 65 -20.27 54.46 -25.71
C GLU A 65 -21.33 54.88 -26.75
N GLU A 66 -22.38 54.05 -26.95
CA GLU A 66 -23.78 54.45 -26.69
C GLU A 66 -24.82 53.40 -27.11
N SER A 67 -25.68 53.07 -26.13
CA SER A 67 -27.12 52.77 -26.20
C SER A 67 -27.68 51.53 -26.93
N LEU A 68 -28.64 50.91 -26.24
CA LEU A 68 -29.48 49.79 -26.65
C LEU A 68 -30.20 50.01 -27.98
N THR A 69 -30.35 48.95 -28.78
CA THR A 69 -31.67 48.43 -29.21
C THR A 69 -31.56 47.09 -29.94
N SER A 70 -32.52 46.24 -29.65
CA SER A 70 -32.83 44.95 -30.28
C SER A 70 -33.03 45.04 -31.79
N HIS A 71 -32.46 44.12 -32.58
CA HIS A 71 -33.13 43.54 -33.75
C HIS A 71 -32.52 42.22 -34.23
N ASP A 72 -33.43 41.38 -34.71
CA ASP A 72 -33.30 40.02 -35.23
C ASP A 72 -32.34 39.82 -36.41
N ASN A 73 -31.92 38.55 -36.58
CA ASN A 73 -31.57 37.87 -37.82
C ASN A 73 -30.73 38.63 -38.86
N VAL A 74 -29.46 38.23 -39.00
CA VAL A 74 -28.80 38.23 -40.32
C VAL A 74 -28.06 36.91 -40.50
N GLU A 75 -28.54 36.13 -41.48
CA GLU A 75 -27.84 35.03 -42.10
C GLU A 75 -26.44 35.49 -42.54
N ASP A 76 -25.40 34.78 -42.09
CA ASP A 76 -24.04 34.96 -42.60
C ASP A 76 -23.92 34.32 -43.99
N LYS A 77 -24.56 34.97 -44.97
CA LYS A 77 -24.30 34.86 -46.40
C LYS A 77 -23.52 36.11 -46.83
N SER A 78 -22.34 36.30 -46.26
CA SER A 78 -21.37 37.24 -46.83
C SER A 78 -20.68 36.56 -48.02
N SER A 79 -21.02 37.03 -49.22
CA SER A 79 -20.57 36.55 -50.51
C SER A 79 -19.05 36.63 -50.66
N THR A 80 -18.39 35.49 -50.79
CA THR A 80 -17.02 35.38 -51.35
C THR A 80 -16.93 35.95 -52.78
N ALA A 81 -18.07 36.24 -53.42
CA ALA A 81 -18.16 36.99 -54.66
C ALA A 81 -17.80 38.49 -54.51
N ASP A 82 -18.03 39.13 -53.35
CA ASP A 82 -17.75 40.57 -53.17
C ASP A 82 -16.25 40.84 -53.04
N VAL A 83 -15.51 39.99 -52.33
CA VAL A 83 -14.04 40.10 -52.23
C VAL A 83 -13.36 39.82 -53.59
N HIS A 84 -13.92 38.92 -54.40
CA HIS A 84 -13.47 38.67 -55.78
C HIS A 84 -13.71 39.88 -56.68
N ALA A 85 -14.85 40.57 -56.53
CA ALA A 85 -15.15 41.79 -57.26
C ALA A 85 -14.16 42.89 -56.90
N ASP A 86 -13.82 43.07 -55.62
CA ASP A 86 -12.98 44.17 -55.15
C ASP A 86 -11.51 44.08 -55.58
N ILE A 87 -10.88 42.90 -55.55
CA ILE A 87 -9.47 42.75 -55.95
C ILE A 87 -9.29 42.89 -57.47
N HIS A 88 -10.21 42.31 -58.26
CA HIS A 88 -10.22 42.50 -59.71
C HIS A 88 -10.60 43.95 -60.08
N HIS A 89 -11.55 44.58 -59.37
CA HIS A 89 -11.89 45.99 -59.56
C HIS A 89 -10.75 46.94 -59.26
N ALA A 90 -9.96 46.70 -58.20
CA ALA A 90 -8.84 47.56 -57.84
C ALA A 90 -7.73 47.54 -58.91
N LYS A 91 -7.38 46.35 -59.44
CA LYS A 91 -6.41 46.20 -60.53
C LYS A 91 -6.94 46.80 -61.85
N ASP A 92 -8.19 46.52 -62.22
CA ASP A 92 -8.82 47.08 -63.42
C ASP A 92 -8.95 48.61 -63.37
N LYS A 93 -9.19 49.19 -62.19
CA LYS A 93 -9.28 50.65 -62.00
C LYS A 93 -7.92 51.34 -62.23
N ASN A 94 -6.82 50.72 -61.79
CA ASN A 94 -5.47 51.25 -62.01
C ASN A 94 -5.09 51.19 -63.51
N TYR A 95 -5.39 50.09 -64.19
CA TYR A 95 -5.14 49.96 -65.63
C TYR A 95 -6.02 50.92 -66.46
N LYS A 96 -7.28 51.13 -66.07
CA LYS A 96 -8.17 52.10 -66.71
C LYS A 96 -7.63 53.54 -66.57
N GLN A 97 -7.18 53.94 -65.38
CA GLN A 97 -6.56 55.25 -65.16
C GLN A 97 -5.29 55.43 -65.99
N ARG A 98 -4.41 54.42 -66.05
CA ARG A 98 -3.19 54.47 -66.89
C ARG A 98 -3.51 54.61 -68.37
N TYR A 99 -4.51 53.88 -68.85
CA TYR A 99 -4.98 53.99 -70.22
C TYR A 99 -5.61 55.36 -70.51
N GLU A 100 -6.39 55.91 -69.59
CA GLU A 100 -6.96 57.27 -69.69
C GLU A 100 -5.86 58.34 -69.72
N THR A 101 -4.83 58.23 -68.89
CA THR A 101 -3.67 59.15 -68.91
C THR A 101 -2.87 59.05 -70.21
N PHE A 102 -2.76 57.84 -70.78
CA PHE A 102 -2.12 57.61 -72.08
C PHE A 102 -2.93 58.24 -73.23
N VAL A 103 -4.25 58.07 -73.24
CA VAL A 103 -5.11 58.70 -74.26
C VAL A 103 -5.06 60.23 -74.14
N ALA A 104 -5.00 60.77 -72.92
CA ALA A 104 -4.86 62.21 -72.71
C ALA A 104 -3.51 62.75 -73.22
N SER A 105 -2.39 62.06 -72.97
CA SER A 105 -1.07 62.47 -73.48
C SER A 105 -0.96 62.33 -74.99
N LEU A 106 -1.61 61.32 -75.58
CA LEU A 106 -1.66 61.12 -77.02
C LEU A 106 -2.40 62.23 -77.77
N ASN A 107 -3.49 62.75 -77.17
CA ASN A 107 -4.26 63.85 -77.75
C ASN A 107 -3.56 65.21 -77.64
N ALA A 108 -2.59 65.36 -76.73
CA ALA A 108 -1.85 66.61 -76.53
C ALA A 108 -0.71 66.83 -77.55
N ILE A 109 -0.28 65.77 -78.23
CA ILE A 109 0.77 65.84 -79.27
C ILE A 109 0.10 66.19 -80.60
N GLU A 110 0.73 67.03 -81.44
CA GLU A 110 0.24 67.34 -82.80
C GLU A 110 0.96 66.52 -83.87
N ASN A 111 2.26 66.23 -83.65
CA ASN A 111 3.11 65.50 -84.60
C ASN A 111 2.72 64.00 -84.70
N PRO A 112 2.38 63.47 -85.89
CA PRO A 112 2.03 62.05 -86.08
C PRO A 112 3.17 61.08 -85.74
N GLU A 113 4.43 61.49 -85.90
CA GLU A 113 5.60 60.66 -85.60
C GLU A 113 5.77 60.45 -84.09
N GLU A 114 5.69 61.54 -83.32
CA GLU A 114 5.78 61.51 -81.85
C GLU A 114 4.59 60.77 -81.22
N LYS A 115 3.38 60.90 -81.80
CA LYS A 115 2.21 60.09 -81.40
C LYS A 115 2.49 58.61 -81.57
N LEU A 116 3.02 58.23 -82.73
CA LEU A 116 3.28 56.83 -83.04
C LEU A 116 4.36 56.24 -82.13
N VAL A 117 5.41 57.00 -81.83
CA VAL A 117 6.45 56.62 -80.85
C VAL A 117 5.81 56.37 -79.48
N LEU A 118 5.01 57.31 -78.98
CA LEU A 118 4.32 57.19 -77.69
C LEU A 118 3.40 55.95 -77.61
N VAL A 119 2.67 55.65 -78.69
CA VAL A 119 1.81 54.45 -78.74
C VAL A 119 2.65 53.18 -78.71
N VAL A 120 3.74 53.12 -79.46
CA VAL A 120 4.61 51.93 -79.51
C VAL A 120 5.34 51.73 -78.18
N ASP A 121 5.77 52.82 -77.51
CA ASP A 121 6.35 52.77 -76.17
C ASP A 121 5.32 52.32 -75.12
N PHE A 122 4.07 52.79 -75.21
CA PHE A 122 3.00 52.32 -74.35
C PHE A 122 2.66 50.84 -74.59
N MET A 123 2.61 50.40 -75.85
CA MET A 123 2.46 48.99 -76.20
C MET A 123 3.58 48.14 -75.57
N GLU A 124 4.83 48.60 -75.60
CA GLU A 124 5.95 47.91 -74.96
C GLU A 124 5.84 47.90 -73.42
N ALA A 125 5.46 49.02 -72.82
CA ALA A 125 5.24 49.12 -71.37
C ALA A 125 4.13 48.18 -70.87
N THR A 126 3.07 47.98 -71.67
CA THR A 126 1.98 47.04 -71.31
C THR A 126 2.35 45.55 -71.41
N LEU A 127 3.42 45.21 -72.13
CA LEU A 127 3.94 43.83 -72.24
C LEU A 127 5.13 43.56 -71.33
N SER A 128 5.77 44.61 -70.80
CA SER A 128 7.02 44.50 -70.03
C SER A 128 6.79 43.85 -68.66
N ALA A 129 7.59 42.82 -68.35
CA ALA A 129 7.47 41.97 -67.17
C ALA A 129 7.75 42.65 -65.81
N HIS A 130 8.03 43.96 -65.78
CA HIS A 130 8.26 44.72 -64.54
C HIS A 130 6.98 45.14 -63.82
N GLN A 131 5.82 44.89 -64.44
CA GLN A 131 4.51 45.11 -63.84
C GLN A 131 3.78 43.77 -63.84
N ALA A 132 3.29 43.37 -62.66
CA ALA A 132 2.58 42.11 -62.48
C ALA A 132 1.48 41.95 -63.56
N THR A 133 1.57 40.87 -64.33
CA THR A 133 0.61 40.38 -65.36
C THR A 133 0.37 41.36 -66.53
N PRO A 134 0.69 40.98 -67.79
CA PRO A 134 0.48 41.85 -68.96
C PRO A 134 -1.00 42.19 -69.15
N HIS A 135 -1.33 43.48 -69.28
CA HIS A 135 -2.70 43.91 -69.51
C HIS A 135 -3.04 43.93 -71.01
N PHE A 136 -3.40 42.75 -71.54
CA PHE A 136 -3.64 42.55 -72.97
C PHE A 136 -4.69 43.49 -73.57
N LYS A 137 -5.74 43.88 -72.84
CA LYS A 137 -6.79 44.77 -73.38
C LYS A 137 -6.24 46.15 -73.78
N SER A 138 -5.50 46.79 -72.89
CA SER A 138 -4.85 48.09 -73.20
C SER A 138 -3.84 47.97 -74.33
N PHE A 139 -3.15 46.83 -74.44
CA PHE A 139 -2.25 46.57 -75.56
C PHE A 139 -3.01 46.50 -76.90
N TRP A 140 -4.12 45.76 -76.97
CA TRP A 140 -4.91 45.62 -78.19
C TRP A 140 -5.58 46.95 -78.62
N ASP A 141 -6.01 47.76 -77.65
CA ASP A 141 -6.57 49.08 -77.91
C ASP A 141 -5.49 50.05 -78.43
N ALA A 142 -4.30 50.07 -77.81
CA ALA A 142 -3.16 50.85 -78.29
C ALA A 142 -2.68 50.39 -79.68
N ARG A 143 -2.70 49.07 -79.95
CA ARG A 143 -2.40 48.50 -81.27
C ARG A 143 -3.37 49.03 -82.35
N ALA A 144 -4.66 49.16 -82.03
CA ALA A 144 -5.64 49.70 -82.96
C ALA A 144 -5.35 51.18 -83.30
N ILE A 145 -4.95 51.96 -82.29
CA ILE A 145 -4.53 53.37 -82.46
C ILE A 145 -3.24 53.47 -83.29
N ALA A 146 -2.26 52.60 -83.05
CA ALA A 146 -1.02 52.55 -83.84
C ALA A 146 -1.33 52.34 -85.34
N LEU A 147 -2.24 51.41 -85.65
CA LEU A 147 -2.64 51.10 -87.03
C LEU A 147 -3.31 52.28 -87.75
N THR A 148 -4.02 53.15 -87.02
CA THR A 148 -4.59 54.37 -87.61
C THR A 148 -3.50 55.40 -87.89
N LEU A 149 -2.54 55.56 -86.97
CA LEU A 149 -1.45 56.54 -87.09
C LEU A 149 -0.44 56.17 -88.20
N PHE A 150 -0.21 54.89 -88.46
CA PHE A 150 0.65 54.45 -89.59
C PHE A 150 0.15 54.91 -90.98
N LYS A 151 -1.13 55.30 -91.10
CA LYS A 151 -1.71 55.82 -92.35
C LYS A 151 -1.44 57.31 -92.57
N GLU A 152 -0.92 58.01 -91.57
CA GLU A 152 -0.61 59.44 -91.62
C GLU A 152 0.76 59.70 -92.27
N ASN A 153 1.04 60.96 -92.58
CA ASN A 153 2.26 61.36 -93.27
C ASN A 153 3.46 61.31 -92.32
N ILE A 154 4.26 60.24 -92.42
CA ILE A 154 5.44 59.94 -91.60
C ILE A 154 6.63 59.72 -92.53
N ALA A 155 7.82 60.14 -92.09
CA ALA A 155 9.08 59.90 -92.78
C ALA A 155 9.28 58.40 -93.07
N PRO A 156 9.63 58.01 -94.32
CA PRO A 156 9.72 56.60 -94.71
C PRO A 156 10.67 55.76 -93.85
N VAL A 157 11.78 56.34 -93.38
CA VAL A 157 12.78 55.65 -92.55
C VAL A 157 12.25 55.35 -91.15
N GLU A 158 11.59 56.32 -90.52
CA GLU A 158 11.00 56.15 -89.19
C GLU A 158 9.79 55.23 -89.22
N ARG A 159 8.99 55.29 -90.29
CA ARG A 159 7.87 54.37 -90.52
C ARG A 159 8.34 52.92 -90.51
N VAL A 160 9.42 52.59 -91.21
CA VAL A 160 9.97 51.22 -91.23
C VAL A 160 10.43 50.80 -89.84
N LYS A 161 11.19 51.64 -89.14
CA LYS A 161 11.69 51.34 -87.78
C LYS A 161 10.55 51.10 -86.77
N LEU A 162 9.53 51.96 -86.76
CA LEU A 162 8.39 51.84 -85.86
C LEU A 162 7.47 50.67 -86.24
N TRP A 163 7.36 50.37 -87.54
CA TRP A 163 6.63 49.20 -88.02
C TRP A 163 7.28 47.89 -87.58
N ASP A 164 8.61 47.80 -87.66
CA ASP A 164 9.35 46.62 -87.19
C ASP A 164 9.14 46.41 -85.68
N ARG A 165 9.22 47.47 -84.87
CA ARG A 165 8.93 47.39 -83.42
C ARG A 165 7.48 47.01 -83.14
N TYR A 166 6.52 47.62 -83.84
CA TYR A 166 5.09 47.27 -83.73
C TYR A 166 4.81 45.79 -84.08
N THR A 167 5.43 45.27 -85.14
CA THR A 167 5.24 43.87 -85.54
C THR A 167 5.92 42.91 -84.56
N ALA A 168 7.08 43.25 -84.01
CA ALA A 168 7.73 42.49 -82.95
C ALA A 168 6.86 42.41 -81.68
N LEU A 169 6.40 43.56 -81.17
CA LEU A 169 5.50 43.63 -79.99
C LEU A 169 4.19 42.88 -80.24
N SER A 170 3.65 42.96 -81.45
CA SER A 170 2.46 42.20 -81.85
C SER A 170 2.65 40.69 -81.83
N LYS A 171 3.82 40.18 -82.22
CA LYS A 171 4.15 38.76 -82.16
C LYS A 171 4.36 38.32 -80.71
N GLU A 172 5.07 39.13 -79.93
CA GLU A 172 5.33 38.85 -78.52
C GLU A 172 4.04 38.83 -77.69
N SER A 173 3.14 39.78 -77.88
CA SER A 173 1.83 39.78 -77.23
C SER A 173 1.00 38.53 -77.52
N ARG A 174 1.00 38.03 -78.77
CA ARG A 174 0.31 36.78 -79.12
C ARG A 174 0.95 35.57 -78.44
N ARG A 175 2.28 35.53 -78.38
CA ARG A 175 3.03 34.47 -77.70
C ARG A 175 2.73 34.47 -76.20
N LEU A 176 2.82 35.62 -75.55
CA LEU A 176 2.49 35.79 -74.14
C LEU A 176 1.03 35.41 -73.88
N LYS A 177 0.10 35.83 -74.73
CA LYS A 177 -1.31 35.46 -74.58
C LYS A 177 -1.53 33.95 -74.66
N SER A 178 -0.87 33.26 -75.60
CA SER A 178 -0.90 31.80 -75.70
C SER A 178 -0.38 31.15 -74.42
N LEU A 179 0.76 31.61 -73.91
CA LEU A 179 1.41 31.07 -72.71
C LEU A 179 0.51 31.26 -71.46
N PHE A 180 -0.11 32.42 -71.30
CA PHE A 180 -1.06 32.67 -70.20
C PHE A 180 -2.33 31.83 -70.33
N ASP A 181 -2.84 31.61 -71.55
CA ASP A 181 -4.00 30.75 -71.78
C ASP A 181 -3.67 29.27 -71.49
N GLU A 182 -2.45 28.81 -71.83
CA GLU A 182 -1.94 27.48 -71.49
C GLU A 182 -1.73 27.32 -69.98
N GLN A 183 -1.15 28.32 -69.30
CA GLN A 183 -1.00 28.33 -67.84
C GLN A 183 -2.36 28.27 -67.13
N GLY A 184 -3.34 29.06 -67.60
CA GLY A 184 -4.70 29.02 -67.06
C GLY A 184 -5.40 27.68 -67.31
N ALA A 185 -5.16 27.04 -68.47
CA ALA A 185 -5.68 25.71 -68.76
C ALA A 185 -5.03 24.63 -67.87
N PHE A 186 -3.71 24.66 -67.72
CA PHE A 186 -2.98 23.74 -66.84
C PHE A 186 -3.43 23.89 -65.38
N ALA A 187 -3.54 25.12 -64.88
CA ALA A 187 -4.03 25.36 -63.52
C ALA A 187 -5.49 24.90 -63.34
N SER A 188 -6.34 25.07 -64.36
CA SER A 188 -7.69 24.50 -64.36
C SER A 188 -7.69 22.98 -64.25
N GLU A 189 -6.77 22.28 -64.90
CA GLU A 189 -6.67 20.82 -64.83
C GLU A 189 -6.18 20.35 -63.46
N GLN A 190 -5.20 21.03 -62.86
CA GLN A 190 -4.74 20.69 -61.50
C GLN A 190 -5.85 20.85 -60.47
N ILE A 191 -6.61 21.95 -60.53
CA ILE A 191 -7.76 22.16 -59.64
C ILE A 191 -8.86 21.13 -59.92
N GLU A 192 -9.11 20.76 -61.17
CA GLU A 192 -10.09 19.71 -61.51
C GLU A 192 -9.71 18.36 -60.91
N ILE A 193 -8.42 17.97 -60.98
CA ILE A 193 -7.92 16.73 -60.36
C ILE A 193 -8.11 16.79 -58.85
N ALA A 194 -7.73 17.90 -58.21
CA ALA A 194 -7.84 18.07 -56.76
C ALA A 194 -9.29 18.03 -56.27
N VAL A 195 -10.20 18.73 -56.96
CA VAL A 195 -11.64 18.73 -56.64
C VAL A 195 -12.24 17.34 -56.86
N THR A 196 -11.87 16.65 -57.93
CA THR A 196 -12.38 15.30 -58.21
C THR A 196 -11.86 14.27 -57.20
N ALA A 197 -10.60 14.39 -56.77
CA ALA A 197 -10.05 13.54 -55.71
C ALA A 197 -10.78 13.76 -54.38
N LEU A 198 -11.07 15.01 -54.03
CA LEU A 198 -11.86 15.36 -52.85
C LEU A 198 -13.30 14.81 -52.93
N GLU A 199 -13.98 14.98 -54.07
CA GLU A 199 -15.33 14.44 -54.26
C GLU A 199 -15.37 12.93 -54.12
N LYS A 200 -14.38 12.22 -54.68
CA LYS A 200 -14.25 10.76 -54.54
C LYS A 200 -14.04 10.32 -53.08
N GLU A 201 -13.24 11.07 -52.32
CA GLU A 201 -13.02 10.82 -50.90
C GLU A 201 -14.28 11.08 -50.07
N LEU A 202 -15.11 12.05 -50.46
CA LEU A 202 -16.39 12.34 -49.82
C LEU A 202 -17.45 11.25 -50.08
N ASP A 203 -17.43 10.64 -51.26
CA ASP A 203 -18.38 9.58 -51.61
C ASP A 203 -18.00 8.22 -50.97
N ASN A 204 -16.72 7.99 -50.66
CA ASN A 204 -16.21 6.77 -50.02
C ASN A 204 -15.51 7.03 -48.67
N PRO A 205 -16.23 7.45 -47.63
CA PRO A 205 -15.63 7.81 -46.34
C PRO A 205 -14.95 6.63 -45.63
N GLU A 206 -15.45 5.41 -45.77
CA GLU A 206 -14.88 4.22 -45.11
C GLU A 206 -13.48 3.88 -45.60
N GLU A 207 -13.24 3.99 -46.90
CA GLU A 207 -11.92 3.78 -47.49
C GLU A 207 -10.93 4.85 -47.00
N ALA A 208 -11.39 6.09 -46.84
CA ALA A 208 -10.58 7.18 -46.30
C ALA A 208 -10.24 6.97 -44.82
N LEU A 209 -11.21 6.51 -44.01
CA LEU A 209 -11.01 6.19 -42.59
C LEU A 209 -9.99 5.07 -42.39
N SER A 210 -10.02 4.02 -43.24
CA SER A 210 -9.07 2.90 -43.16
C SER A 210 -7.61 3.28 -43.39
N LYS A 211 -7.36 4.43 -44.01
CA LYS A 211 -6.01 4.94 -44.31
C LYS A 211 -5.50 5.89 -43.22
N MET A 212 -6.34 6.28 -42.27
CA MET A 212 -5.93 7.16 -41.17
C MET A 212 -5.26 6.36 -40.05
N PRO A 213 -4.23 6.92 -39.40
CA PRO A 213 -3.61 6.29 -38.24
C PRO A 213 -4.61 6.18 -37.08
N GLU A 214 -4.58 5.05 -36.38
CA GLU A 214 -5.38 4.83 -35.18
C GLU A 214 -4.91 5.78 -34.07
N ALA A 215 -5.85 6.51 -33.47
CA ALA A 215 -5.56 7.37 -32.33
C ALA A 215 -5.54 6.51 -31.06
N ASN A 216 -4.62 6.77 -30.11
CA ASN A 216 -4.49 6.03 -28.85
C ASN A 216 -4.46 6.96 -27.64
N PHE A 217 -5.55 7.71 -27.42
CA PHE A 217 -5.62 8.73 -26.36
C PHE A 217 -6.36 8.32 -25.08
N LEU A 218 -7.03 7.15 -25.07
CA LEU A 218 -7.84 6.68 -23.94
C LEU A 218 -7.15 5.63 -23.06
N GLU A 219 -5.89 5.27 -23.30
CA GLU A 219 -5.21 4.17 -22.59
C GLU A 219 -5.10 4.39 -21.07
N ASN A 220 -5.02 5.65 -20.63
CA ASN A 220 -4.81 6.01 -19.23
C ASN A 220 -6.07 6.54 -18.52
N CYS A 221 -7.24 6.51 -19.16
CA CYS A 221 -8.48 7.07 -18.60
C CYS A 221 -9.50 5.97 -18.28
N SER A 222 -9.55 5.53 -17.01
CA SER A 222 -10.44 4.44 -16.59
C SER A 222 -11.93 4.77 -16.72
N THR A 223 -12.28 6.05 -16.63
CA THR A 223 -13.66 6.55 -16.71
C THR A 223 -14.27 6.37 -18.10
N LEU A 224 -13.47 6.53 -19.15
CA LEU A 224 -13.95 6.54 -20.54
C LEU A 224 -13.73 5.22 -21.28
N ILE A 225 -12.98 4.27 -20.72
CA ILE A 225 -12.79 2.92 -21.28
C ILE A 225 -14.12 2.24 -21.71
N PRO A 226 -15.23 2.31 -20.94
CA PRO A 226 -16.47 1.64 -21.34
C PRO A 226 -17.08 2.14 -22.65
N LYS A 227 -16.80 3.39 -23.03
CA LYS A 227 -17.28 4.03 -24.26
C LYS A 227 -16.16 4.29 -25.26
N LYS A 228 -15.02 3.60 -25.10
CA LYS A 228 -13.78 3.79 -25.85
C LYS A 228 -14.04 3.81 -27.37
N ASP A 229 -14.77 2.81 -27.86
CA ASP A 229 -15.02 2.62 -29.29
C ASP A 229 -15.82 3.78 -29.91
N ASP A 230 -16.82 4.30 -29.18
CA ASP A 230 -17.66 5.41 -29.63
C ASP A 230 -16.85 6.71 -29.77
N TYR A 231 -15.97 6.98 -28.80
CA TYR A 231 -15.07 8.13 -28.83
C TYR A 231 -14.08 8.04 -30.00
N TYR A 232 -13.48 6.87 -30.23
CA TYR A 232 -12.56 6.68 -31.35
C TYR A 232 -13.24 6.77 -32.71
N LEU A 233 -14.41 6.15 -32.87
CA LEU A 233 -15.18 6.24 -34.10
C LEU A 233 -15.52 7.69 -34.43
N THR A 234 -16.06 8.41 -33.43
CA THR A 234 -16.48 9.80 -33.59
C THR A 234 -15.28 10.72 -33.85
N GLN A 235 -14.18 10.56 -33.12
CA GLN A 235 -12.97 11.36 -33.32
C GLN A 235 -12.29 11.07 -34.66
N SER A 236 -12.28 9.81 -35.12
CA SER A 236 -11.74 9.45 -36.44
C SER A 236 -12.55 10.08 -37.57
N HIS A 237 -13.89 10.04 -37.46
CA HIS A 237 -14.78 10.74 -38.40
C HIS A 237 -14.55 12.24 -38.38
N LEU A 238 -14.35 12.84 -37.21
CA LEU A 238 -14.05 14.27 -37.08
C LEU A 238 -12.69 14.63 -37.68
N ASN A 239 -11.66 13.82 -37.47
CA ASN A 239 -10.33 14.03 -38.07
C ASN A 239 -10.42 14.04 -39.60
N LEU A 240 -11.16 13.10 -40.19
CA LEU A 240 -11.41 13.06 -41.63
C LEU A 240 -12.14 14.33 -42.11
N LEU A 241 -13.24 14.71 -41.45
CA LEU A 241 -14.02 15.89 -41.82
C LEU A 241 -13.22 17.20 -41.62
N ASN A 242 -12.35 17.27 -40.61
CA ASN A 242 -11.43 18.39 -40.39
C ASN A 242 -10.44 18.52 -41.56
N ALA A 243 -9.83 17.41 -41.97
CA ALA A 243 -8.92 17.38 -43.12
C ALA A 243 -9.63 17.79 -44.42
N GLN A 244 -10.83 17.26 -44.66
CA GLN A 244 -11.65 17.63 -45.83
C GLN A 244 -12.06 19.10 -45.81
N ALA A 245 -12.50 19.64 -44.67
CA ALA A 245 -12.84 21.04 -44.51
C ALA A 245 -11.63 21.97 -44.76
N GLY A 246 -10.45 21.57 -44.27
CA GLY A 246 -9.18 22.25 -44.54
C GLY A 246 -8.86 22.28 -46.04
N ARG A 247 -8.94 21.12 -46.72
CA ARG A 247 -8.74 21.02 -48.17
C ARG A 247 -9.71 21.88 -48.97
N ILE A 248 -11.00 21.87 -48.63
CA ILE A 248 -12.02 22.73 -49.27
C ILE A 248 -11.64 24.21 -49.14
N THR A 249 -11.24 24.61 -47.94
CA THR A 249 -10.86 26.01 -47.66
C THR A 249 -9.58 26.41 -48.41
N ALA A 250 -8.58 25.53 -48.43
CA ALA A 250 -7.35 25.73 -49.18
C ALA A 250 -7.61 25.87 -50.67
N LEU A 251 -8.39 24.95 -51.27
CA LEU A 251 -8.77 25.00 -52.69
C LEU A 251 -9.57 26.26 -53.02
N ARG A 252 -10.45 26.73 -52.13
CA ARG A 252 -11.15 28.01 -52.32
C ARG A 252 -10.17 29.18 -52.36
N LYS A 253 -9.19 29.23 -51.44
CA LYS A 253 -8.15 30.27 -51.43
C LYS A 253 -7.27 30.22 -52.68
N GLU A 254 -6.84 29.03 -53.08
CA GLU A 254 -6.03 28.81 -54.29
C GLU A 254 -6.80 29.24 -55.55
N LEU A 255 -8.07 28.86 -55.67
CA LEU A 255 -8.93 29.22 -56.81
C LEU A 255 -9.15 30.74 -56.94
N ILE A 256 -9.16 31.47 -55.81
CA ILE A 256 -9.23 32.94 -55.82
C ILE A 256 -8.00 33.52 -56.53
N HIS A 257 -6.81 33.06 -56.15
CA HIS A 257 -5.54 33.63 -56.62
C HIS A 257 -5.10 33.15 -58.01
N THR A 258 -5.52 31.96 -58.44
CA THR A 258 -5.16 31.40 -59.75
C THR A 258 -5.83 32.16 -60.89
N GLU A 259 -5.06 32.60 -61.90
CA GLU A 259 -5.62 33.26 -63.09
C GLU A 259 -6.29 32.23 -64.02
N MET A 260 -7.61 32.36 -64.19
CA MET A 260 -8.42 31.44 -64.98
C MET A 260 -9.68 32.14 -65.49
N ARG A 261 -10.31 31.59 -66.54
CA ARG A 261 -11.59 32.08 -67.04
C ARG A 261 -12.65 32.05 -65.93
N VAL A 262 -13.34 33.17 -65.73
CA VAL A 262 -14.36 33.34 -64.66
C VAL A 262 -15.42 32.23 -64.70
N ARG A 263 -15.85 31.80 -65.89
CA ARG A 263 -16.83 30.70 -66.03
C ARG A 263 -16.34 29.38 -65.41
N GLN A 264 -15.05 29.06 -65.56
CA GLN A 264 -14.45 27.87 -64.95
C GLN A 264 -14.31 28.05 -63.43
N LYS A 265 -13.85 29.22 -62.97
CA LYS A 265 -13.82 29.55 -61.54
C LYS A 265 -15.18 29.36 -60.86
N ASN A 266 -16.24 29.89 -61.45
CA ASN A 266 -17.59 29.75 -60.93
C ASN A 266 -18.04 28.29 -60.84
N LYS A 267 -17.68 27.45 -61.82
CA LYS A 267 -17.96 26.01 -61.78
C LYS A 267 -17.25 25.32 -60.60
N PHE A 268 -15.98 25.64 -60.37
CA PHE A 268 -15.23 25.09 -59.24
C PHE A 268 -15.77 25.58 -57.89
N PHE A 269 -16.11 26.86 -57.76
CA PHE A 269 -16.74 27.38 -56.54
C PHE A 269 -18.06 26.67 -56.24
N GLN A 270 -18.92 26.44 -57.24
CA GLN A 270 -20.17 25.70 -57.05
C GLN A 270 -19.94 24.26 -56.55
N ARG A 271 -18.95 23.57 -57.11
CA ARG A 271 -18.58 22.21 -56.67
C ARG A 271 -18.02 22.21 -55.25
N LEU A 272 -17.10 23.12 -54.94
CA LEU A 272 -16.54 23.30 -53.58
C LEU A 272 -17.59 23.77 -52.56
N SER A 273 -18.63 24.48 -52.99
CA SER A 273 -19.79 24.79 -52.14
C SER A 273 -20.60 23.54 -51.85
N SER A 274 -20.93 22.76 -52.89
CA SER A 274 -21.68 21.50 -52.73
C SER A 274 -20.94 20.48 -51.85
N ALA A 275 -19.61 20.39 -51.98
CA ALA A 275 -18.76 19.59 -51.11
C ALA A 275 -18.77 20.13 -49.67
N GLY A 276 -18.70 21.45 -49.50
CA GLY A 276 -18.79 22.11 -48.21
C GLY A 276 -20.12 21.83 -47.50
N ASP A 277 -21.24 21.88 -48.21
CA ASP A 277 -22.58 21.64 -47.67
C ASP A 277 -22.74 20.22 -47.11
N LYS A 278 -21.95 19.25 -47.60
CA LYS A 278 -21.89 17.89 -47.03
C LYS A 278 -21.01 17.81 -45.76
N VAL A 279 -19.89 18.53 -45.74
CA VAL A 279 -18.86 18.41 -44.70
C VAL A 279 -19.14 19.28 -43.48
N PHE A 280 -19.42 20.58 -43.67
CA PHE A 280 -19.50 21.54 -42.57
C PHE A 280 -20.64 21.25 -41.59
N PRO A 281 -21.87 20.91 -42.02
CA PRO A 281 -22.96 20.58 -41.09
C PRO A 281 -22.67 19.31 -40.30
N LYS A 282 -22.25 18.23 -40.98
CA LYS A 282 -21.94 16.94 -40.36
C LYS A 282 -20.80 17.06 -39.34
N ARG A 283 -19.77 17.86 -39.67
CA ARG A 283 -18.69 18.20 -38.74
C ARG A 283 -19.22 18.89 -37.48
N LYS A 284 -20.07 19.90 -37.65
CA LYS A 284 -20.67 20.65 -36.53
C LYS A 284 -21.53 19.75 -35.64
N GLU A 285 -22.32 18.86 -36.24
CA GLU A 285 -23.13 17.88 -35.51
C GLU A 285 -22.27 16.91 -34.70
N LEU A 286 -21.23 16.33 -35.28
CA LEU A 286 -20.34 15.42 -34.58
C LEU A 286 -19.54 16.11 -33.47
N ILE A 287 -19.09 17.36 -33.67
CA ILE A 287 -18.44 18.15 -32.61
C ILE A 287 -19.42 18.34 -31.45
N ASN A 288 -20.67 18.71 -31.72
CA ASN A 288 -21.69 18.91 -30.69
C ASN A 288 -22.00 17.61 -29.95
N HIS A 289 -22.16 16.50 -30.67
CA HIS A 289 -22.43 15.19 -30.09
C HIS A 289 -21.28 14.74 -29.17
N LEU A 290 -20.04 14.80 -29.66
CA LEU A 290 -18.85 14.47 -28.89
C LEU A 290 -18.71 15.36 -27.66
N SER A 291 -18.96 16.66 -27.82
CA SER A 291 -18.89 17.64 -26.73
C SER A 291 -19.95 17.43 -25.66
N GLN A 292 -21.14 16.99 -26.04
CA GLN A 292 -22.21 16.66 -25.11
C GLN A 292 -21.88 15.37 -24.36
N GLN A 293 -21.52 14.30 -25.07
CA GLN A 293 -21.18 13.01 -24.48
C GLN A 293 -20.03 13.13 -23.47
N PHE A 294 -18.97 13.86 -23.83
CA PHE A 294 -17.85 14.13 -22.94
C PHE A 294 -18.24 14.94 -21.70
N GLY A 295 -19.13 15.92 -21.87
CA GLY A 295 -19.67 16.68 -20.76
C GLY A 295 -20.49 15.82 -19.79
N GLU A 296 -21.33 14.93 -20.31
CA GLU A 296 -22.14 14.00 -19.52
C GLU A 296 -21.27 12.99 -18.77
N ASP A 297 -20.25 12.43 -19.41
CA ASP A 297 -19.34 11.46 -18.79
C ASP A 297 -18.50 12.11 -17.67
N ILE A 298 -18.07 13.36 -17.85
CA ILE A 298 -17.39 14.12 -16.79
C ILE A 298 -18.34 14.42 -15.64
N GLN A 299 -19.58 14.80 -15.92
CA GLN A 299 -20.56 15.03 -14.86
C GLN A 299 -20.82 13.74 -14.07
N ALA A 300 -20.96 12.60 -14.75
CA ALA A 300 -21.12 11.30 -14.10
C ALA A 300 -19.89 10.92 -13.24
N PHE A 301 -18.68 11.25 -13.69
CA PHE A 301 -17.46 11.10 -12.88
C PHE A 301 -17.49 11.96 -11.62
N ILE A 302 -17.84 13.25 -11.76
CA ILE A 302 -17.94 14.18 -10.63
C ILE A 302 -18.99 13.70 -9.63
N ASP A 303 -20.17 13.31 -10.11
CA ASP A 303 -21.26 12.83 -9.26
C ASP A 303 -20.90 11.52 -8.55
N ARG A 304 -20.12 10.63 -9.20
CA ARG A 304 -19.71 9.36 -8.60
C ARG A 304 -18.65 9.54 -7.50
N TYR A 305 -17.67 10.41 -7.71
CA TYR A 305 -16.49 10.49 -6.84
C TYR A 305 -16.48 11.69 -5.90
N PHE A 306 -17.23 12.74 -6.21
CA PHE A 306 -17.23 14.02 -5.49
C PHE A 306 -18.62 14.47 -4.99
N ALA A 307 -19.67 13.64 -5.10
CA ALA A 307 -21.00 13.97 -4.55
C ALA A 307 -21.08 13.96 -3.02
N GLN A 308 -20.16 13.27 -2.33
CA GLN A 308 -20.05 13.26 -0.87
C GLN A 308 -18.85 14.10 -0.40
N GLU A 309 -18.89 14.60 0.84
CA GLU A 309 -17.81 15.44 1.42
C GLU A 309 -16.44 14.74 1.45
N SER A 310 -16.41 13.40 1.41
CA SER A 310 -15.19 12.63 1.28
C SER A 310 -15.14 11.91 -0.08
N PRO A 311 -14.03 11.99 -0.83
CA PRO A 311 -13.87 11.22 -2.05
C PRO A 311 -13.95 9.72 -1.75
N HIS A 312 -14.72 9.00 -2.56
CA HIS A 312 -14.97 7.57 -2.37
C HIS A 312 -13.73 6.69 -2.59
N ASP A 313 -12.70 7.23 -3.26
CA ASP A 313 -11.51 6.49 -3.68
C ASP A 313 -10.19 7.17 -3.27
N SER A 314 -9.08 6.46 -3.51
CA SER A 314 -7.73 6.95 -3.21
C SER A 314 -7.46 8.30 -3.90
N PRO A 315 -6.99 9.34 -3.18
CA PRO A 315 -6.64 10.62 -3.78
C PRO A 315 -5.59 10.53 -4.89
N PHE A 316 -4.71 9.54 -4.84
CA PHE A 316 -3.73 9.30 -5.90
C PHE A 316 -4.40 8.90 -7.22
N PHE A 317 -5.36 7.96 -7.16
CA PHE A 317 -6.10 7.51 -8.32
C PHE A 317 -6.91 8.65 -8.95
N LEU A 318 -7.64 9.40 -8.12
CA LEU A 318 -8.46 10.52 -8.59
C LEU A 318 -7.64 11.63 -9.25
N ARG A 319 -6.39 11.87 -8.81
CA ARG A 319 -5.50 12.83 -9.48
C ARG A 319 -5.10 12.37 -10.87
N GLU A 320 -4.63 11.13 -10.99
CA GLU A 320 -4.20 10.60 -12.28
C GLU A 320 -5.39 10.53 -13.25
N GLU A 321 -6.57 10.16 -12.75
CA GLU A 321 -7.79 10.14 -13.56
C GLU A 321 -8.23 11.55 -14.02
N ILE A 322 -8.16 12.57 -13.15
CA ILE A 322 -8.44 13.96 -13.54
C ILE A 322 -7.45 14.43 -14.60
N LYS A 323 -6.15 14.13 -14.45
CA LYS A 323 -5.14 14.47 -15.48
C LYS A 323 -5.42 13.76 -16.78
N ALA A 324 -5.77 12.47 -16.74
CA ALA A 324 -6.11 11.70 -17.91
C ALA A 324 -7.33 12.30 -18.63
N LEU A 325 -8.40 12.64 -17.91
CA LEU A 325 -9.57 13.33 -18.47
C LEU A 325 -9.22 14.69 -19.09
N GLN A 326 -8.34 15.47 -18.44
CA GLN A 326 -7.84 16.73 -18.99
C GLN A 326 -6.95 16.54 -20.23
N GLY A 327 -6.17 15.46 -20.28
CA GLY A 327 -5.39 15.05 -21.45
C GLY A 327 -6.29 14.71 -22.63
N VAL A 328 -7.27 13.82 -22.40
CA VAL A 328 -8.27 13.42 -23.39
C VAL A 328 -9.04 14.63 -23.92
N ALA A 329 -9.41 15.59 -23.06
CA ALA A 329 -10.09 16.81 -23.48
C ALA A 329 -9.29 17.64 -24.50
N LYS A 330 -7.95 17.58 -24.49
CA LYS A 330 -7.09 18.28 -25.44
C LYS A 330 -6.98 17.55 -26.78
N GLU A 331 -7.10 16.23 -26.77
CA GLU A 331 -6.99 15.40 -27.97
C GLU A 331 -8.34 15.31 -28.72
N LEU A 332 -9.45 15.41 -28.00
CA LEU A 332 -10.79 15.44 -28.58
C LEU A 332 -11.08 16.79 -29.26
N THR A 333 -11.75 16.75 -30.41
CA THR A 333 -12.26 17.96 -31.09
C THR A 333 -13.56 18.42 -30.44
N LEU A 334 -13.44 19.10 -29.31
CA LEU A 334 -14.55 19.63 -28.53
C LEU A 334 -14.91 21.06 -28.94
N ASN A 335 -16.15 21.47 -28.68
CA ASN A 335 -16.54 22.87 -28.75
C ASN A 335 -15.87 23.66 -27.59
N THR A 336 -15.66 24.96 -27.81
CA THR A 336 -14.95 25.82 -26.84
C THR A 336 -15.65 25.92 -25.49
N GLN A 337 -17.00 25.89 -25.49
CA GLN A 337 -17.81 26.02 -24.28
C GLN A 337 -17.72 24.76 -23.40
N SER A 338 -17.90 23.58 -23.98
CA SER A 338 -17.78 22.29 -23.30
C SER A 338 -16.35 22.07 -22.82
N PHE A 339 -15.32 22.37 -23.62
CA PHE A 339 -13.92 22.26 -23.18
C PHE A 339 -13.65 23.13 -21.94
N THR A 340 -14.05 24.41 -21.99
CA THR A 340 -13.84 25.33 -20.85
C THR A 340 -14.63 24.86 -19.62
N ARG A 341 -15.89 24.46 -19.81
CA ARG A 341 -16.76 23.99 -18.71
C ARG A 341 -16.22 22.73 -18.05
N THR A 342 -15.83 21.73 -18.83
CA THR A 342 -15.32 20.45 -18.29
C THR A 342 -13.96 20.65 -17.63
N ARG A 343 -13.08 21.48 -18.21
CA ARG A 343 -11.80 21.85 -17.60
C ARG A 343 -11.97 22.56 -16.26
N MET A 344 -12.88 23.54 -16.17
CA MET A 344 -13.19 24.24 -14.93
C MET A 344 -13.69 23.25 -13.86
N ALA A 345 -14.66 22.41 -14.19
CA ALA A 345 -15.24 21.44 -13.27
C ALA A 345 -14.19 20.42 -12.75
N LEU A 346 -13.31 19.93 -13.62
CA LEU A 346 -12.21 19.05 -13.23
C LEU A 346 -11.16 19.76 -12.35
N SER A 347 -10.92 21.05 -12.61
CA SER A 347 -9.99 21.85 -11.79
C SER A 347 -10.55 22.11 -10.39
N GLU A 348 -11.85 22.37 -10.27
CA GLU A 348 -12.54 22.45 -8.96
C GLU A 348 -12.45 21.13 -8.18
N CYS A 349 -12.61 19.99 -8.86
CA CYS A 349 -12.46 18.67 -8.25
C CYS A 349 -11.01 18.43 -7.77
N TRP A 350 -10.02 18.86 -8.56
CA TRP A 350 -8.61 18.81 -8.17
C TRP A 350 -8.33 19.64 -6.92
N ASP A 351 -8.90 20.84 -6.82
CA ASP A 351 -8.74 21.71 -5.65
C ASP A 351 -9.40 21.14 -4.39
N LYS A 352 -10.61 20.57 -4.52
CA LYS A 352 -11.26 19.83 -3.43
C LYS A 352 -10.38 18.69 -2.92
N LEU A 353 -9.77 17.94 -3.84
CA LEU A 353 -8.88 16.84 -3.49
C LEU A 353 -7.61 17.32 -2.78
N LYS A 354 -7.05 18.45 -3.21
CA LYS A 354 -5.90 19.09 -2.57
C LYS A 354 -6.22 19.57 -1.15
N LEU A 355 -7.41 20.11 -0.92
CA LEU A 355 -7.87 20.49 0.42
C LEU A 355 -8.04 19.26 1.32
N PHE A 356 -8.70 18.22 0.82
CA PHE A 356 -8.88 16.96 1.56
C PHE A 356 -7.54 16.30 1.94
N GLU A 357 -6.55 16.30 1.05
CA GLU A 357 -5.21 15.80 1.38
C GLU A 357 -4.50 16.66 2.43
N LYS A 358 -4.66 17.98 2.36
CA LYS A 358 -4.11 18.91 3.35
C LYS A 358 -4.71 18.65 4.73
N GLU A 359 -6.02 18.41 4.81
CA GLU A 359 -6.71 18.02 6.04
C GLU A 359 -6.24 16.64 6.54
N ARG A 360 -6.15 15.62 5.68
CA ARG A 360 -5.59 14.31 6.06
C ARG A 360 -4.14 14.38 6.53
N LYS A 361 -3.35 15.31 5.98
CA LYS A 361 -1.97 15.55 6.42
C LYS A 361 -1.96 16.23 7.79
N LYS A 362 -2.87 17.18 8.03
CA LYS A 362 -3.03 17.87 9.32
C LYS A 362 -3.51 16.91 10.41
N VAL A 363 -4.52 16.09 10.16
CA VAL A 363 -4.99 15.06 11.10
C VAL A 363 -3.88 14.06 11.42
N ARG A 364 -3.10 13.64 10.41
CA ARG A 364 -1.93 12.77 10.65
C ARG A 364 -0.82 13.46 11.45
N SER A 365 -0.57 14.76 11.27
CA SER A 365 0.40 15.48 12.09
C SER A 365 -0.08 15.64 13.53
N GLU A 366 -1.36 16.01 13.73
CA GLU A 366 -1.98 16.11 15.06
C GLU A 366 -1.96 14.75 15.78
N GLN A 367 -2.27 13.64 15.08
CA GLN A 367 -2.14 12.29 15.65
C GLN A 367 -0.69 11.93 16.00
N LYS A 368 0.29 12.29 15.16
CA LYS A 368 1.71 12.06 15.48
C LYS A 368 2.17 12.87 16.69
N GLU A 369 1.71 14.12 16.82
CA GLU A 369 1.99 14.94 17.99
C GLU A 369 1.35 14.36 19.26
N LEU A 370 0.11 13.87 19.17
CA LEU A 370 -0.54 13.14 20.26
C LEU A 370 0.23 11.86 20.63
N PHE A 371 0.68 11.07 19.65
CA PHE A 371 1.47 9.87 19.91
C PHE A 371 2.80 10.20 20.57
N LYS A 372 3.47 11.28 20.15
CA LYS A 372 4.72 11.75 20.77
C LYS A 372 4.52 12.23 22.20
N ASN A 373 3.45 12.98 22.47
CA ASN A 373 3.12 13.45 23.81
C ASN A 373 2.79 12.26 24.73
N ASN A 374 1.95 11.32 24.27
CA ASN A 374 1.61 10.11 25.02
C ASN A 374 2.85 9.24 25.27
N TYR A 375 3.75 9.12 24.27
CA TYR A 375 5.01 8.40 24.41
C TYR A 375 5.89 8.99 25.52
N ASN A 376 6.04 10.32 25.54
CA ASN A 376 6.84 10.99 26.56
C ASN A 376 6.28 10.80 27.96
N ILE A 377 4.95 10.88 28.12
CA ILE A 377 4.28 10.68 29.43
C ILE A 377 4.59 9.28 29.97
N VAL A 378 4.41 8.24 29.14
CA VAL A 378 4.66 6.86 29.57
C VAL A 378 6.15 6.60 29.78
N LEU A 379 7.02 7.19 28.97
CA LEU A 379 8.46 7.08 29.16
C LEU A 379 8.91 7.70 30.49
N GLU A 380 8.37 8.87 30.86
CA GLU A 380 8.65 9.50 32.16
C GLU A 380 8.21 8.62 33.33
N GLN A 381 7.04 7.96 33.24
CA GLN A 381 6.59 7.01 34.25
C GLN A 381 7.50 5.78 34.36
N ILE A 382 7.92 5.22 33.22
CA ILE A 382 8.86 4.09 33.17
C ILE A 382 10.21 4.48 33.80
N GLN A 383 10.73 5.67 33.49
CA GLN A 383 11.98 6.17 34.06
C GLN A 383 11.86 6.47 35.56
N ALA A 384 10.70 6.97 36.02
CA ALA A 384 10.43 7.17 37.45
C ALA A 384 10.40 5.83 38.19
N LEU A 385 9.73 4.80 37.65
CA LEU A 385 9.77 3.45 38.22
C LEU A 385 11.18 2.86 38.22
N GLY A 386 11.95 3.08 37.15
CA GLY A 386 13.35 2.65 37.09
C GLY A 386 14.17 3.21 38.25
N LYS A 387 14.02 4.52 38.54
CA LYS A 387 14.68 5.18 39.68
C LYS A 387 14.19 4.65 41.04
N GLU A 388 12.90 4.37 41.19
CA GLU A 388 12.33 3.80 42.42
C GLU A 388 12.77 2.35 42.66
N ILE A 389 12.97 1.56 41.59
CA ILE A 389 13.52 0.20 41.66
C ILE A 389 15.02 0.25 42.02
N GLU A 390 15.76 1.23 41.49
CA GLU A 390 17.18 1.45 41.83
C GLU A 390 17.37 1.95 43.28
N SER A 391 16.46 2.77 43.80
CA SER A 391 16.51 3.25 45.19
C SER A 391 16.15 2.17 46.22
N GLY A 392 15.52 1.08 45.79
CA GLY A 392 15.15 -0.05 46.67
C GLY A 392 14.07 0.28 47.69
N GLU A 393 13.31 1.35 47.46
CA GLU A 393 12.31 1.89 48.40
C GLU A 393 10.96 1.14 48.34
N ILE A 394 10.81 0.19 47.43
CA ILE A 394 9.51 -0.44 47.10
C ILE A 394 9.58 -1.96 47.27
N SER A 395 8.50 -2.55 47.80
CA SER A 395 8.39 -3.99 47.94
C SER A 395 8.17 -4.70 46.59
N ASP A 396 8.59 -5.96 46.49
CA ASP A 396 8.46 -6.77 45.26
C ASP A 396 7.00 -6.86 44.74
N SER A 397 6.00 -6.75 45.63
CA SER A 397 4.58 -6.75 45.26
C SER A 397 4.16 -5.43 44.60
N GLU A 398 4.59 -4.30 45.16
CA GLU A 398 4.25 -2.96 44.65
C GLU A 398 4.94 -2.68 43.32
N ILE A 399 6.12 -3.26 43.07
CA ILE A 399 6.80 -3.21 41.76
C ILE A 399 5.95 -3.92 40.69
N SER A 400 5.37 -5.07 41.02
CA SER A 400 4.48 -5.81 40.10
C SER A 400 3.20 -5.01 39.78
N ASP A 401 2.59 -4.41 40.80
CA ASP A 401 1.36 -3.62 40.63
C ASP A 401 1.61 -2.39 39.73
N LYS A 402 2.73 -1.68 39.93
CA LYS A 402 3.11 -0.54 39.09
C LYS A 402 3.45 -0.94 37.64
N PHE A 403 4.02 -2.12 37.40
CA PHE A 403 4.19 -2.64 36.04
C PHE A 403 2.85 -2.95 35.36
N ASP A 404 1.88 -3.46 36.11
CA ASP A 404 0.52 -3.72 35.60
C ASP A 404 -0.23 -2.42 35.30
N GLU A 405 -0.03 -1.37 36.11
CA GLU A 405 -0.55 -0.02 35.84
C GLU A 405 0.00 0.54 34.52
N ILE A 406 1.33 0.50 34.30
CA ILE A 406 1.94 0.92 33.03
C ILE A 406 1.44 0.06 31.86
N ALA A 407 1.28 -1.25 32.04
CA ALA A 407 0.75 -2.14 31.00
C ALA A 407 -0.72 -1.85 30.66
N ASN A 408 -1.49 -1.32 31.61
CA ASN A 408 -2.87 -0.87 31.40
C ASN A 408 -2.92 0.50 30.71
N GLU A 409 -2.03 1.42 31.05
CA GLU A 409 -1.91 2.72 30.39
C GLU A 409 -1.44 2.57 28.93
N LEU A 410 -0.48 1.67 28.65
CA LEU A 410 -0.06 1.30 27.29
C LEU A 410 -1.20 0.73 26.43
N ARG A 411 -2.21 0.11 27.05
CA ARG A 411 -3.41 -0.41 26.35
C ARG A 411 -4.49 0.64 26.16
N ARG A 412 -4.55 1.65 27.03
CA ARG A 412 -5.58 2.70 27.01
C ARG A 412 -5.19 3.90 26.15
N LEU A 413 -3.90 4.25 26.11
CA LEU A 413 -3.41 5.40 25.35
C LEU A 413 -3.28 5.06 23.86
N ALA A 414 -3.66 6.02 23.02
CA ALA A 414 -3.42 5.93 21.59
C ALA A 414 -1.92 6.16 21.33
N LEU A 415 -1.20 5.10 21.00
CA LEU A 415 0.23 5.08 20.68
C LEU A 415 0.42 4.49 19.28
N GLY A 416 1.42 4.98 18.54
CA GLY A 416 1.82 4.36 17.29
C GLY A 416 2.57 3.04 17.50
N ARG A 417 2.75 2.27 16.42
CA ARG A 417 3.37 0.93 16.47
C ARG A 417 4.83 0.98 16.93
N ASP A 418 5.56 1.98 16.49
CA ASP A 418 7.00 2.11 16.76
C ASP A 418 7.22 2.64 18.18
N GLU A 419 6.41 3.61 18.62
CA GLU A 419 6.39 4.13 19.99
C GLU A 419 6.04 3.05 21.01
N LEU A 420 5.03 2.23 20.72
CA LEU A 420 4.61 1.13 21.59
C LEU A 420 5.66 0.00 21.65
N LYS A 421 6.40 -0.23 20.56
CA LYS A 421 7.52 -1.19 20.55
C LYS A 421 8.66 -0.70 21.45
N ALA A 422 9.06 0.57 21.32
CA ALA A 422 10.11 1.16 22.14
C ALA A 422 9.75 1.15 23.63
N LEU A 423 8.52 1.54 24.01
CA LEU A 423 8.09 1.50 25.41
C LEU A 423 8.05 0.08 25.98
N ARG A 424 7.64 -0.93 25.20
CA ARG A 424 7.68 -2.33 25.63
C ARG A 424 9.09 -2.86 25.83
N GLU A 425 10.05 -2.44 25.00
CA GLU A 425 11.45 -2.81 25.15
C GLU A 425 12.02 -2.23 26.45
N GLU A 426 11.73 -0.97 26.76
CA GLU A 426 12.12 -0.32 28.03
C GLU A 426 11.47 -0.97 29.26
N VAL A 427 10.17 -1.27 29.22
CA VAL A 427 9.49 -2.02 30.29
C VAL A 427 10.10 -3.41 30.48
N SER A 428 10.39 -4.11 29.38
CA SER A 428 11.02 -5.44 29.45
C SER A 428 12.45 -5.38 30.01
N ALA A 429 13.20 -4.33 29.68
CA ALA A 429 14.54 -4.11 30.22
C ALA A 429 14.52 -3.95 31.74
N LEU A 430 13.54 -3.22 32.28
CA LEU A 430 13.34 -3.07 33.72
C LEU A 430 12.78 -4.32 34.41
N GLN A 431 11.94 -5.10 33.72
CA GLN A 431 11.35 -6.34 34.26
C GLN A 431 12.35 -7.51 34.35
N LYS A 432 13.28 -7.64 33.40
CA LYS A 432 14.28 -8.73 33.38
C LYS A 432 15.04 -8.94 34.70
N PRO A 433 15.67 -7.93 35.31
CA PRO A 433 16.40 -8.12 36.56
C PRO A 433 15.50 -8.52 37.73
N PHE A 434 14.22 -8.13 37.72
CA PHE A 434 13.24 -8.53 38.73
C PHE A 434 12.84 -10.01 38.57
N TYR A 435 12.50 -10.44 37.36
CA TYR A 435 12.18 -11.84 37.08
C TYR A 435 13.35 -12.79 37.29
N ASP A 436 14.58 -12.36 36.98
CA ASP A 436 15.79 -13.16 37.22
C ASP A 436 16.06 -13.33 38.74
N LYS A 437 15.82 -12.29 39.54
CA LYS A 437 15.83 -12.38 41.01
C LYS A 437 14.76 -13.34 41.53
N LEU A 438 13.51 -13.24 41.05
CA LEU A 438 12.43 -14.14 41.47
C LEU A 438 12.74 -15.60 41.11
N LYS A 439 13.25 -15.84 39.90
CA LYS A 439 13.58 -17.18 39.38
C LYS A 439 14.76 -17.80 40.12
N SER A 440 15.77 -17.01 40.49
CA SER A 440 16.89 -17.51 41.29
C SER A 440 16.46 -17.93 42.70
N ILE A 441 15.57 -17.16 43.35
CA ILE A 441 14.97 -17.52 44.65
C ILE A 441 14.15 -18.82 44.53
N GLU A 442 13.38 -19.00 43.46
CA GLU A 442 12.59 -20.20 43.25
C GLU A 442 13.46 -21.44 42.93
N GLN A 443 14.53 -21.27 42.15
CA GLN A 443 15.50 -22.32 41.88
C GLN A 443 16.25 -22.76 43.13
N GLU A 444 16.60 -21.82 44.01
CA GLU A 444 17.27 -22.13 45.28
C GLU A 444 16.35 -22.94 46.21
N ARG A 445 15.06 -22.60 46.29
CA ARG A 445 14.06 -23.40 47.01
C ARG A 445 13.94 -24.81 46.45
N LEU A 446 13.87 -24.95 45.12
CA LEU A 446 13.79 -26.27 44.48
C LEU A 446 15.06 -27.11 44.68
N PHE A 447 16.23 -26.48 44.72
CA PHE A 447 17.49 -27.16 45.02
C PHE A 447 17.49 -27.70 46.46
N GLN A 448 17.09 -26.87 47.44
CA GLN A 448 16.98 -27.29 48.84
C GLN A 448 15.98 -28.44 49.06
N ILE A 449 14.89 -28.49 48.31
CA ILE A 449 13.92 -29.59 48.36
C ILE A 449 14.54 -30.88 47.81
N LYS A 450 15.20 -30.82 46.65
CA LYS A 450 15.84 -31.99 46.02
C LYS A 450 17.00 -32.55 46.87
N GLU A 451 17.76 -31.69 47.52
CA GLU A 451 18.87 -32.09 48.40
C GLU A 451 18.37 -32.81 49.65
N LYS A 452 17.29 -32.30 50.27
CA LYS A 452 16.61 -32.98 51.38
C LYS A 452 16.06 -34.35 50.98
N ASP A 453 15.54 -34.49 49.77
CA ASP A 453 15.02 -35.78 49.29
C ASP A 453 16.12 -36.79 48.95
N ARG A 454 17.29 -36.35 48.47
CA ARG A 454 18.46 -37.22 48.31
C ARG A 454 18.94 -37.81 49.64
N LEU A 455 19.04 -36.97 50.67
CA LEU A 455 19.45 -37.41 52.02
C LEU A 455 18.48 -38.42 52.63
N LYS A 456 17.17 -38.28 52.38
CA LYS A 456 16.17 -39.26 52.83
C LYS A 456 16.34 -40.63 52.17
N LYS A 457 16.57 -40.66 50.85
CA LYS A 457 16.75 -41.92 50.11
C LYS A 457 18.01 -42.68 50.53
N PHE A 458 19.12 -41.96 50.77
CA PHE A 458 20.38 -42.59 51.21
C PHE A 458 20.22 -43.30 52.56
N LYS A 459 19.63 -42.63 53.56
CA LYS A 459 19.37 -43.22 54.89
C LYS A 459 18.43 -44.44 54.84
N GLY A 460 17.47 -44.44 53.91
CA GLY A 460 16.59 -45.59 53.70
C GLY A 460 17.31 -46.83 53.16
N VAL A 461 18.29 -46.65 52.27
CA VAL A 461 19.09 -47.75 51.70
C VAL A 461 20.06 -48.33 52.74
N GLU A 462 20.71 -47.49 53.56
CA GLU A 462 21.57 -47.95 54.65
C GLU A 462 20.82 -48.85 55.64
N LEU A 463 19.59 -48.48 56.00
CA LEU A 463 18.77 -49.27 56.92
C LEU A 463 18.34 -50.60 56.31
N ARG A 464 18.01 -50.64 55.01
CA ARG A 464 17.72 -51.89 54.29
C ARG A 464 18.91 -52.85 54.35
N ASN A 465 20.11 -52.37 54.04
CA ASN A 465 21.32 -53.20 54.05
C ASN A 465 21.65 -53.71 55.47
N ALA A 466 21.41 -52.91 56.50
CA ALA A 466 21.61 -53.32 57.89
C ALA A 466 20.63 -54.44 58.33
N ILE A 467 19.38 -54.39 57.85
CA ILE A 467 18.38 -55.44 58.11
C ILE A 467 18.74 -56.73 57.38
N GLU A 468 19.16 -56.65 56.11
CA GLU A 468 19.56 -57.83 55.33
C GLU A 468 20.82 -58.51 55.90
N ALA A 469 21.81 -57.73 56.35
CA ALA A 469 22.98 -58.27 57.04
C ALA A 469 22.60 -58.99 58.35
N PHE A 470 21.66 -58.42 59.11
CA PHE A 470 21.15 -59.07 60.32
C PHE A 470 20.38 -60.37 60.01
N MET A 471 19.68 -60.44 58.87
CA MET A 471 19.01 -61.68 58.43
C MET A 471 19.99 -62.82 58.10
N LEU A 472 21.18 -62.51 57.60
CA LEU A 472 22.20 -63.51 57.26
C LEU A 472 22.84 -64.16 58.50
N ASP A 473 22.90 -63.45 59.62
CA ASP A 473 23.55 -63.92 60.85
C ASP A 473 22.59 -64.51 61.89
N LEU A 474 21.31 -64.75 61.54
CA LEU A 474 20.24 -65.17 62.47
C LEU A 474 20.58 -66.42 63.29
N ASP A 475 21.31 -67.39 62.74
CA ASP A 475 21.61 -68.62 63.47
C ASP A 475 22.54 -68.42 64.68
N SER A 476 23.38 -67.38 64.63
CA SER A 476 24.39 -67.07 65.65
C SER A 476 23.85 -66.33 66.88
N TYR A 477 22.63 -65.80 66.82
CA TYR A 477 22.02 -65.03 67.91
C TYR A 477 21.14 -65.91 68.81
N ASP A 478 21.17 -65.59 70.09
CA ASP A 478 20.23 -66.09 71.08
C ASP A 478 18.87 -65.38 70.97
N VAL A 479 17.80 -66.03 71.41
CA VAL A 479 16.39 -65.59 71.25
C VAL A 479 16.18 -64.17 71.78
N ASP A 480 16.75 -63.83 72.93
CA ASP A 480 16.60 -62.50 73.54
C ASP A 480 17.39 -61.42 72.77
N SER A 481 18.56 -61.78 72.25
CA SER A 481 19.37 -60.87 71.43
C SER A 481 18.76 -60.59 70.04
N MET A 482 17.99 -61.52 69.49
CA MET A 482 17.21 -61.29 68.26
C MET A 482 16.05 -60.33 68.47
N ILE A 483 15.36 -60.43 69.61
CA ILE A 483 14.23 -59.55 69.95
C ILE A 483 14.73 -58.11 70.13
N ALA A 484 15.84 -57.91 70.84
CA ALA A 484 16.40 -56.58 71.05
C ALA A 484 16.80 -55.88 69.73
N LYS A 485 17.48 -56.59 68.82
CA LYS A 485 17.88 -56.04 67.51
C LYS A 485 16.68 -55.79 66.58
N ARG A 486 15.65 -56.64 66.63
CA ARG A 486 14.39 -56.41 65.92
C ARG A 486 13.74 -55.10 66.36
N ASP A 487 13.66 -54.87 67.65
CA ASP A 487 13.01 -53.67 68.21
C ASP A 487 13.83 -52.40 67.89
N GLU A 488 15.16 -52.50 67.86
CA GLU A 488 16.04 -51.42 67.40
C GLU A 488 15.79 -51.07 65.93
N PHE A 489 15.63 -52.05 65.04
CA PHE A 489 15.30 -51.80 63.64
C PHE A 489 13.88 -51.24 63.48
N GLN A 490 12.91 -51.72 64.25
CA GLN A 490 11.55 -51.15 64.22
C GLN A 490 11.53 -49.69 64.67
N GLN A 491 12.31 -49.33 65.70
CA GLN A 491 12.44 -47.94 66.14
C GLN A 491 13.11 -47.06 65.07
N LYS A 492 14.19 -47.54 64.44
CA LYS A 492 14.85 -46.82 63.34
C LYS A 492 13.96 -46.63 62.11
N ILE A 493 13.08 -47.59 61.79
CA ILE A 493 12.08 -47.44 60.71
C ILE A 493 10.99 -46.41 61.10
N ALA A 494 10.57 -46.40 62.36
CA ALA A 494 9.57 -45.45 62.85
C ALA A 494 10.09 -44.00 62.78
N ASP A 495 11.34 -43.77 63.20
CA ASP A 495 11.95 -42.44 63.30
C ASP A 495 12.34 -41.82 61.95
N LEU A 496 12.48 -42.62 60.88
CA LEU A 496 12.78 -42.11 59.54
C LEU A 496 11.59 -41.37 58.91
N PRO A 497 11.73 -40.14 58.39
CA PRO A 497 10.65 -39.43 57.68
C PRO A 497 10.53 -39.91 56.23
N MET A 498 10.18 -41.19 56.06
CA MET A 498 9.98 -41.86 54.76
C MET A 498 8.50 -42.04 54.43
N ILE A 499 8.22 -42.28 53.14
CA ILE A 499 6.86 -42.54 52.65
C ILE A 499 6.35 -43.85 53.26
N LYS A 500 5.05 -43.92 53.55
CA LYS A 500 4.41 -45.07 54.21
C LYS A 500 4.70 -46.40 53.50
N SER A 501 4.77 -46.42 52.16
CA SER A 501 5.12 -47.60 51.38
C SER A 501 6.56 -48.08 51.62
N GLU A 502 7.52 -47.16 51.71
CA GLU A 502 8.93 -47.49 51.94
C GLU A 502 9.16 -48.01 53.36
N LYS A 503 8.42 -47.48 54.36
CA LYS A 503 8.41 -48.04 55.72
C LYS A 503 7.84 -49.45 55.76
N GLN A 504 6.74 -49.69 55.04
CA GLN A 504 6.12 -51.02 54.95
C GLN A 504 7.05 -52.05 54.29
N ASP A 505 7.84 -51.64 53.29
CA ASP A 505 8.82 -52.52 52.66
C ASP A 505 9.96 -52.89 53.62
N LEU A 506 10.45 -51.94 54.42
CA LEU A 506 11.46 -52.19 55.45
C LEU A 506 10.90 -53.07 56.59
N GLU A 507 9.65 -52.85 57.01
CA GLU A 507 8.96 -53.71 57.99
C GLU A 507 8.72 -55.13 57.46
N ARG A 508 8.49 -55.28 56.14
CA ARG A 508 8.35 -56.60 55.50
C ARG A 508 9.64 -57.41 55.61
N LEU A 509 10.80 -56.76 55.53
CA LEU A 509 12.11 -57.41 55.71
C LEU A 509 12.35 -57.90 57.15
N LEU A 510 11.62 -57.38 58.14
CA LEU A 510 11.69 -57.86 59.53
C LEU A 510 10.75 -59.04 59.83
N LYS A 511 9.85 -59.44 58.91
CA LYS A 511 8.94 -60.58 59.13
C LYS A 511 9.67 -61.92 59.27
N PRO A 512 10.65 -62.26 58.41
CA PRO A 512 11.39 -63.52 58.54
C PRO A 512 12.18 -63.62 59.85
N VAL A 513 12.66 -62.49 60.39
CA VAL A 513 13.28 -62.43 61.73
C VAL A 513 12.27 -62.81 62.81
N LYS A 514 11.02 -62.33 62.70
CA LYS A 514 9.95 -62.67 63.63
C LYS A 514 9.62 -64.16 63.58
N ASP A 515 9.56 -64.73 62.37
CA ASP A 515 9.29 -66.15 62.17
C ASP A 515 10.45 -67.01 62.74
N ALA A 516 11.70 -66.62 62.51
CA ALA A 516 12.87 -67.29 63.10
C ALA A 516 12.90 -67.24 64.64
N ILE A 517 12.44 -66.13 65.25
CA ILE A 517 12.27 -66.03 66.71
C ILE A 517 11.20 -67.01 67.21
N VAL A 518 10.10 -67.18 66.46
CA VAL A 518 9.04 -68.12 66.82
C VAL A 518 9.54 -69.56 66.69
N ASP A 519 10.23 -69.90 65.61
CA ASP A 519 10.75 -71.25 65.37
C ASP A 519 11.79 -71.65 66.44
N LYS A 520 12.69 -70.75 66.85
CA LYS A 520 13.63 -71.01 67.96
C LYS A 520 12.91 -71.14 69.31
N LYS A 521 11.84 -70.38 69.56
CA LYS A 521 10.99 -70.54 70.76
C LYS A 521 10.18 -71.82 70.75
N GLU A 522 9.74 -72.28 69.59
CA GLU A 522 9.05 -73.56 69.45
C GLU A 522 10.02 -74.73 69.63
N GLN A 523 11.26 -74.63 69.15
CA GLN A 523 12.31 -75.62 69.42
C GLN A 523 12.64 -75.73 70.91
N THR A 524 12.73 -74.61 71.64
CA THR A 524 12.92 -74.66 73.10
C THR A 524 11.69 -75.24 73.82
N LEU A 525 10.48 -74.93 73.37
CA LEU A 525 9.23 -75.49 73.91
C LEU A 525 9.04 -76.98 73.60
N MET A 526 9.54 -77.47 72.47
CA MET A 526 9.51 -78.88 72.07
C MET A 526 10.59 -79.73 72.76
N ALA A 527 11.59 -79.11 73.40
CA ALA A 527 12.61 -79.79 74.20
C ALA A 527 12.17 -80.10 75.65
N LEU A 528 11.00 -79.61 76.08
CA LEU A 528 10.40 -79.92 77.38
C LEU A 528 9.68 -81.28 77.38
N SER A 529 9.66 -81.97 78.53
CA SER A 529 8.97 -83.25 78.67
C SER A 529 7.43 -83.07 78.69
N ASP A 530 6.66 -84.08 78.28
CA ASP A 530 5.20 -84.00 78.21
C ASP A 530 4.55 -83.69 79.58
N ASP A 531 5.16 -84.14 80.68
CA ASP A 531 4.72 -83.84 82.05
C ASP A 531 4.99 -82.38 82.43
N ASP A 532 6.16 -81.83 82.03
CA ASP A 532 6.51 -80.42 82.28
C ASP A 532 5.65 -79.47 81.43
N ARG A 533 5.27 -79.89 80.21
CA ARG A 533 4.39 -79.15 79.31
C ARG A 533 2.96 -79.04 79.84
N GLN A 534 2.43 -80.11 80.42
CA GLN A 534 1.12 -80.09 81.09
C GLN A 534 1.17 -79.26 82.38
N ALA A 535 2.25 -79.36 83.16
CA ALA A 535 2.45 -78.54 84.35
C ALA A 535 2.53 -77.04 84.02
N LEU A 536 3.24 -76.65 82.94
CA LEU A 536 3.31 -75.27 82.46
C LEU A 536 1.95 -74.74 81.99
N GLN A 537 1.19 -75.54 81.23
CA GLN A 537 -0.17 -75.15 80.80
C GLN A 537 -1.10 -74.95 82.00
N GLN A 538 -1.07 -75.85 82.98
CA GLN A 538 -1.84 -75.73 84.21
C GLN A 538 -1.41 -74.49 85.01
N LEU A 539 -0.09 -74.22 85.14
CA LEU A 539 0.41 -73.03 85.82
C LEU A 539 0.04 -71.72 85.10
N HIS A 540 0.06 -71.69 83.76
CA HIS A 540 -0.41 -70.54 82.98
C HIS A 540 -1.91 -70.31 83.12
N GLU A 541 -2.71 -71.37 83.18
CA GLU A 541 -4.16 -71.27 83.39
C GLU A 541 -4.48 -70.76 84.81
N ILE A 542 -3.77 -71.28 85.83
CA ILE A 542 -3.88 -70.78 87.20
C ILE A 542 -3.41 -69.31 87.27
N LEU A 543 -2.35 -68.92 86.56
CA LEU A 543 -1.88 -67.53 86.50
C LEU A 543 -2.91 -66.60 85.85
N LYS A 544 -3.56 -67.04 84.77
CA LYS A 544 -4.64 -66.29 84.11
C LYS A 544 -5.83 -66.10 85.05
N GLN A 545 -6.23 -67.15 85.77
CA GLN A 545 -7.29 -67.08 86.77
C GLN A 545 -6.92 -66.14 87.94
N ARG A 546 -5.68 -66.19 88.43
CA ARG A 546 -5.19 -65.30 89.51
C ARG A 546 -5.08 -63.84 89.06
N LEU A 547 -4.66 -63.57 87.82
CA LEU A 547 -4.65 -62.21 87.27
C LEU A 547 -6.07 -61.63 87.12
N ALA A 548 -7.04 -62.45 86.70
CA ALA A 548 -8.44 -62.07 86.67
C ALA A 548 -8.98 -61.76 88.09
N GLN A 549 -8.68 -62.62 89.06
CA GLN A 549 -9.03 -62.39 90.48
C GLN A 549 -8.39 -61.09 91.03
N ARG A 550 -7.13 -60.79 90.68
CA ARG A 550 -6.46 -59.54 91.08
C ARG A 550 -7.15 -58.30 90.48
N ALA A 551 -7.57 -58.38 89.22
CA ALA A 551 -8.28 -57.28 88.55
C ALA A 551 -9.66 -57.05 89.20
N GLU A 552 -10.37 -58.13 89.55
CA GLU A 552 -11.65 -58.08 90.25
C GLU A 552 -11.52 -57.46 91.65
N ILE A 553 -10.53 -57.88 92.46
CA ILE A 553 -10.27 -57.31 93.78
C ILE A 553 -9.87 -55.82 93.68
N LYS A 554 -9.07 -55.44 92.67
CA LYS A 554 -8.75 -54.01 92.42
C LYS A 554 -10.00 -53.20 92.09
N SER A 555 -10.90 -53.75 91.27
CA SER A 555 -12.17 -53.11 90.94
C SER A 555 -13.05 -52.93 92.19
N GLN A 556 -13.12 -53.95 93.06
CA GLN A 556 -13.83 -53.89 94.33
C GLN A 556 -13.23 -52.85 95.29
N LEU A 557 -11.90 -52.75 95.40
CA LEU A 557 -11.21 -51.70 96.17
C LEU A 557 -11.47 -50.29 95.63
N GLU A 558 -11.56 -50.13 94.31
CA GLU A 558 -11.90 -48.84 93.70
C GLU A 558 -13.35 -48.45 94.00
N LEU A 559 -14.26 -49.43 94.05
CA LEU A 559 -15.66 -49.23 94.41
C LEU A 559 -15.82 -48.84 95.88
N ILE A 560 -15.08 -49.49 96.79
CA ILE A 560 -15.01 -49.15 98.22
C ILE A 560 -14.38 -47.75 98.43
N ARG A 561 -13.35 -47.39 97.65
CA ARG A 561 -12.77 -46.03 97.69
C ARG A 561 -13.74 -44.97 97.19
N LYS A 562 -14.50 -45.26 96.13
CA LYS A 562 -15.53 -44.35 95.59
C LYS A 562 -16.68 -44.17 96.59
N SER A 563 -17.15 -45.23 97.24
CA SER A 563 -18.20 -45.14 98.26
C SER A 563 -17.73 -44.39 99.51
N ARG A 564 -16.44 -44.48 99.87
CA ARG A 564 -15.83 -43.68 100.95
C ARG A 564 -15.78 -42.18 100.64
N GLY A 565 -15.68 -41.80 99.36
CA GLY A 565 -15.60 -40.41 98.91
C GLY A 565 -16.95 -39.68 98.78
N ALA A 566 -18.08 -40.38 98.93
CA ALA A 566 -19.40 -39.77 98.89
C ALA A 566 -19.64 -38.90 100.13
N SER A 567 -19.81 -37.59 99.92
CA SER A 567 -19.87 -36.57 100.97
C SER A 567 -21.19 -36.56 101.75
N SER A 568 -21.46 -37.61 102.55
CA SER A 568 -22.49 -37.62 103.62
C SER A 568 -22.39 -38.84 104.55
N LEU A 569 -21.20 -39.38 104.78
CA LEU A 569 -21.04 -40.65 105.49
C LEU A 569 -20.96 -40.48 107.01
N SER A 570 -21.73 -41.28 107.77
CA SER A 570 -21.66 -41.32 109.23
C SER A 570 -20.36 -41.98 109.70
N PHE A 571 -19.89 -41.63 110.90
CA PHE A 571 -18.61 -42.13 111.45
C PHE A 571 -18.53 -43.67 111.50
N GLU A 572 -19.64 -44.33 111.84
CA GLU A 572 -19.73 -45.79 111.91
C GLU A 572 -19.65 -46.45 110.52
N GLN A 573 -20.28 -45.83 109.50
CA GLN A 573 -20.15 -46.28 108.11
C GLN A 573 -18.73 -46.07 107.58
N ALA A 574 -18.06 -44.97 107.94
CA ALA A 574 -16.67 -44.70 107.56
C ALA A 574 -15.69 -45.70 108.18
N MET A 575 -15.90 -46.09 109.44
CA MET A 575 -15.15 -47.18 110.10
C MET A 575 -15.37 -48.53 109.42
N SER A 576 -16.61 -48.86 109.03
CA SER A 576 -16.92 -50.10 108.32
C SER A 576 -16.27 -50.19 106.93
N TYR A 577 -16.25 -49.10 106.16
CA TYR A 577 -15.57 -49.04 104.86
C TYR A 577 -14.04 -49.09 105.01
N ASN A 578 -13.47 -48.51 106.07
CA ASN A 578 -12.04 -48.64 106.36
C ASN A 578 -11.65 -50.08 106.71
N ALA A 579 -12.48 -50.81 107.47
CA ALA A 579 -12.26 -52.21 107.76
C ALA A 579 -12.36 -53.10 106.50
N GLN A 580 -13.36 -52.84 105.63
CA GLN A 580 -13.49 -53.53 104.35
C GLN A 580 -12.34 -53.21 103.39
N GLU A 581 -11.87 -51.95 103.34
CA GLU A 581 -10.71 -51.57 102.53
C GLU A 581 -9.43 -52.26 103.02
N ALA A 582 -9.24 -52.41 104.33
CA ALA A 582 -8.11 -53.14 104.90
C ALA A 582 -8.16 -54.63 104.56
N GLN A 583 -9.34 -55.26 104.67
CA GLN A 583 -9.53 -56.68 104.34
C GLN A 583 -9.31 -56.97 102.85
N GLU A 584 -9.82 -56.12 101.94
CA GLU A 584 -9.61 -56.29 100.51
C GLU A 584 -8.18 -55.95 100.07
N LYS A 585 -7.48 -55.03 100.77
CA LYS A 585 -6.04 -54.82 100.55
C LYS A 585 -5.22 -56.05 100.94
N GLU A 586 -5.52 -56.66 102.08
CA GLU A 586 -4.85 -57.89 102.52
C GLU A 586 -5.12 -59.05 101.53
N ARG A 587 -6.35 -59.13 101.00
CA ARG A 587 -6.72 -60.10 99.96
C ARG A 587 -5.98 -59.83 98.65
N LEU A 588 -5.82 -58.56 98.26
CA LEU A 588 -5.05 -58.16 97.08
C LEU A 588 -3.56 -58.52 97.23
N GLU A 589 -2.98 -58.32 98.41
CA GLU A 589 -1.60 -58.69 98.71
C GLU A 589 -1.41 -60.20 98.63
N ARG A 590 -2.30 -60.99 99.25
CA ARG A 590 -2.26 -62.46 99.16
C ARG A 590 -2.37 -62.97 97.72
N VAL A 591 -3.25 -62.40 96.91
CA VAL A 591 -3.37 -62.78 95.49
C VAL A 591 -2.16 -62.29 94.68
N SER A 592 -1.62 -61.12 94.97
CA SER A 592 -0.43 -60.60 94.29
C SER A 592 0.82 -61.44 94.59
N HIS A 593 1.01 -61.84 95.84
CA HIS A 593 2.09 -62.74 96.24
C HIS A 593 1.94 -64.12 95.59
N GLY A 594 0.72 -64.67 95.55
CA GLY A 594 0.45 -65.92 94.84
C GLY A 594 0.71 -65.84 93.33
N ILE A 595 0.52 -64.67 92.70
CA ILE A 595 0.90 -64.44 91.28
C ILE A 595 2.42 -64.44 91.13
N GLU A 596 3.15 -63.81 92.05
CA GLU A 596 4.62 -63.80 92.03
C GLU A 596 5.19 -65.21 92.22
N GLU A 597 4.64 -66.01 93.14
CA GLU A 597 5.03 -67.41 93.32
C GLU A 597 4.76 -68.27 92.08
N ILE A 598 3.61 -68.10 91.42
CA ILE A 598 3.29 -68.84 90.19
C ILE A 598 4.20 -68.38 89.04
N LYS A 599 4.49 -67.07 88.92
CA LYS A 599 5.45 -66.55 87.94
C LYS A 599 6.85 -67.10 88.17
N GLY A 600 7.29 -67.19 89.43
CA GLY A 600 8.56 -67.80 89.79
C GLY A 600 8.61 -69.30 89.47
N LYS A 601 7.50 -70.03 89.67
CA LYS A 601 7.38 -71.44 89.28
C LYS A 601 7.37 -71.67 87.78
N ILE A 602 6.77 -70.75 87.01
CA ILE A 602 6.83 -70.77 85.54
C ILE A 602 8.26 -70.48 85.07
N ALA A 603 8.89 -69.42 85.60
CA ALA A 603 10.26 -69.05 85.24
C ALA A 603 11.28 -70.16 85.57
N THR A 604 11.13 -70.84 86.73
CA THR A 604 12.00 -71.97 87.08
C THR A 604 11.77 -73.20 86.19
N LEU A 605 10.55 -73.47 85.74
CA LEU A 605 10.29 -74.54 84.77
C LEU A 605 10.79 -74.19 83.35
N GLU A 606 10.78 -72.90 83.00
CA GLU A 606 11.38 -72.39 81.76
C GLU A 606 12.92 -72.39 81.83
N GLU A 607 13.52 -72.15 83.01
CA GLU A 607 14.97 -72.14 83.24
C GLU A 607 15.57 -73.55 83.47
N ILE A 608 14.81 -74.53 83.99
CA ILE A 608 15.37 -75.84 84.37
C ILE A 608 15.92 -76.64 83.17
N LYS A 609 15.62 -76.25 81.92
CA LYS A 609 16.30 -76.80 80.72
C LYS A 609 16.44 -75.81 79.55
N GLY A 610 16.73 -74.54 79.83
CA GLY A 610 17.49 -73.67 78.91
C GLY A 610 18.97 -73.89 79.12
#